data_AF-A0A1H0HNA5-F1
#
_entry.id   AF-A0A1H0HNA5-F1
#
_cell.length_a   1.000
_cell.length_b   1.000
_cell.length_c   1.000
_cell.angle_alpha   90.00
_cell.angle_beta   90.00
_cell.angle_gamma   90.00
#
_symmetry.space_group_name_H-M   'P 1'
#
loop_
_entity.id
_entity.type
_entity.pdbx_description
1 polymer ?
#
loop_
_entity_poly.entity_id
_entity_poly.type
_entity_poly.pdbx_seq_one_letter_code
_entity_poly.pdbx_strand_id
1 'polypeptide(L)'
;MTFRPAVFAVPFCLALAACSGGEPSQGEMKNAFDRAMRAENGVKSTEINEFNKVACKAATDRPGYMCDFFADANITIELLGPQKIRRNLSGRFFADKDGALAFAPDSRG
;
A
#
# COMPACT_ATOMS: atom_id res chain seq x y z
N MET A 1 16.36 9.04 -55.92
CA MET A 1 16.68 9.04 -54.48
C MET A 1 15.37 8.95 -53.71
N THR A 2 15.06 7.77 -53.18
CA THR A 2 13.78 7.43 -52.55
C THR A 2 13.83 7.80 -51.05
N PHE A 3 12.98 8.73 -50.64
CA PHE A 3 12.82 9.16 -49.24
C PHE A 3 12.05 8.08 -48.46
N ARG A 4 12.67 7.49 -47.42
CA ARG A 4 12.00 6.67 -46.39
C ARG A 4 11.67 7.59 -45.21
N PRO A 5 10.40 7.80 -44.83
CA PRO A 5 10.10 8.48 -43.59
C PRO A 5 10.29 7.48 -42.45
N ALA A 6 11.28 7.75 -41.61
CA ALA A 6 11.47 7.04 -40.35
C ALA A 6 10.25 7.29 -39.45
N VAL A 7 9.58 6.21 -39.08
CA VAL A 7 8.53 6.19 -38.08
C VAL A 7 9.16 6.65 -36.76
N PHE A 8 8.89 7.88 -36.35
CA PHE A 8 9.18 8.36 -35.00
C PHE A 8 8.24 7.61 -34.04
N ALA A 9 8.73 6.51 -33.48
CA ALA A 9 8.13 5.89 -32.32
C ALA A 9 8.33 6.84 -31.13
N VAL A 10 7.29 7.58 -30.78
CA VAL A 10 7.21 8.31 -29.51
C VAL A 10 7.21 7.24 -28.41
N PRO A 11 8.25 7.13 -27.57
CA PRO A 11 8.17 6.25 -26.42
C PRO A 11 7.16 6.89 -25.48
N PHE A 12 5.98 6.27 -25.44
CA PHE A 12 4.95 6.54 -24.47
C PHE A 12 5.51 6.08 -23.11
N CYS A 13 6.30 6.92 -22.47
CA CYS A 13 6.66 6.77 -21.05
C CYS A 13 5.38 7.01 -20.26
N LEU A 14 4.52 5.99 -20.20
CA LEU A 14 3.51 5.84 -19.17
C LEU A 14 4.23 5.98 -17.84
N ALA A 15 4.01 7.12 -17.21
CA ALA A 15 4.46 7.43 -15.88
C ALA A 15 3.95 6.34 -14.93
N LEU A 16 4.81 5.35 -14.67
CA LEU A 16 4.81 4.53 -13.47
C LEU A 16 5.15 5.47 -12.31
N ALA A 17 4.22 6.33 -11.93
CA ALA A 17 4.34 7.27 -10.82
C ALA A 17 4.26 6.57 -9.44
N ALA A 18 4.85 5.37 -9.32
CA ALA A 18 4.89 4.58 -8.09
C ALA A 18 6.30 4.16 -7.68
N CYS A 19 7.38 4.51 -8.41
CA CYS A 19 8.72 4.04 -8.09
C CYS A 19 9.81 5.09 -8.34
N SER A 20 9.96 6.05 -7.42
CA SER A 20 11.15 6.93 -7.32
C SER A 20 11.33 7.47 -5.89
N GLY A 21 11.57 6.57 -4.92
CA GLY A 21 12.34 6.90 -3.70
C GLY A 21 11.69 7.78 -2.61
N GLY A 22 10.39 8.00 -2.63
CA GLY A 22 9.66 8.78 -1.64
C GLY A 22 8.94 7.92 -0.60
N GLU A 23 8.72 8.50 0.58
CA GLU A 23 7.84 7.95 1.62
C GLU A 23 6.39 7.86 1.10
N PRO A 24 5.66 6.75 1.34
CA PRO A 24 4.30 6.59 0.84
C PRO A 24 3.35 7.62 1.45
N SER A 25 2.44 8.15 0.65
CA SER A 25 1.38 9.06 1.12
C SER A 25 0.35 8.32 1.98
N GLN A 26 -0.42 9.06 2.78
CA GLN A 26 -1.50 8.49 3.58
C GLN A 26 -2.54 7.74 2.73
N GLY A 27 -2.88 8.26 1.55
CA GLY A 27 -3.83 7.62 0.63
C GLY A 27 -3.29 6.29 0.10
N GLU A 28 -2.02 6.24 -0.29
CA GLU A 28 -1.38 5.00 -0.73
C GLU A 28 -1.30 3.97 0.39
N MET A 29 -0.93 4.41 1.61
CA MET A 29 -0.91 3.57 2.80
C MET A 29 -2.29 3.00 3.12
N LYS A 30 -3.34 3.85 3.12
CA LYS A 30 -4.72 3.41 3.37
C LYS A 30 -5.15 2.34 2.36
N ASN A 31 -4.86 2.56 1.08
CA ASN A 31 -5.23 1.62 0.02
C ASN A 31 -4.46 0.30 0.14
N ALA A 32 -3.16 0.36 0.43
CA ALA A 32 -2.35 -0.84 0.64
C ALA A 32 -2.80 -1.63 1.89
N PHE A 33 -3.12 -0.93 2.97
CA PHE A 33 -3.65 -1.51 4.19
C PHE A 33 -5.02 -2.18 3.97
N ASP A 34 -5.97 -1.49 3.30
CA ASP A 34 -7.28 -2.05 2.96
C ASP A 34 -7.15 -3.33 2.12
N ARG A 35 -6.30 -3.30 1.09
CA ARG A 35 -6.03 -4.48 0.26
C ARG A 35 -5.48 -5.64 1.09
N ALA A 36 -4.53 -5.38 1.98
CA ALA A 36 -3.95 -6.41 2.83
C ALA A 36 -5.01 -7.01 3.77
N MET A 37 -5.83 -6.19 4.42
CA MET A 37 -6.91 -6.65 5.30
C MET A 37 -7.94 -7.50 4.56
N ARG A 38 -8.30 -7.15 3.32
CA ARG A 38 -9.21 -7.93 2.48
C ARG A 38 -8.60 -9.24 1.97
N ALA A 39 -7.27 -9.32 1.89
CA ALA A 39 -6.55 -10.51 1.47
C ALA A 39 -6.38 -11.53 2.61
N GLU A 40 -6.62 -11.13 3.86
CA GLU A 40 -6.60 -12.04 5.01
C GLU A 40 -7.73 -13.07 4.92
N ASN A 41 -7.39 -14.33 5.17
CA ASN A 41 -8.34 -15.43 5.11
C ASN A 41 -9.46 -15.25 6.15
N GLY A 42 -10.70 -15.41 5.69
CA GLY A 42 -11.89 -15.32 6.53
C GLY A 42 -12.41 -13.90 6.73
N VAL A 43 -11.77 -12.87 6.18
CA VAL A 43 -12.33 -11.51 6.12
C VAL A 43 -13.41 -11.45 5.04
N LYS A 44 -14.65 -11.16 5.44
CA LYS A 44 -15.80 -10.97 4.53
C LYS A 44 -15.93 -9.54 4.04
N SER A 45 -15.69 -8.58 4.92
CA SER A 45 -15.77 -7.16 4.58
C SER A 45 -14.83 -6.33 5.44
N THR A 46 -14.40 -5.20 4.89
CA THR A 46 -13.58 -4.19 5.56
C THR A 46 -14.13 -2.83 5.21
N GLU A 47 -14.27 -1.97 6.20
CA GLU A 47 -14.65 -0.57 6.07
C GLU A 47 -13.69 0.26 6.91
N ILE A 48 -12.92 1.15 6.27
CA ILE A 48 -11.99 2.03 6.97
C ILE A 48 -12.65 3.39 7.13
N ASN A 49 -13.05 3.70 8.38
CA ASN A 49 -13.67 4.95 8.77
C ASN A 49 -12.64 6.08 8.83
N GLU A 50 -11.49 5.80 9.43
CA GLU A 50 -10.43 6.78 9.63
C GLU A 50 -9.07 6.12 9.41
N PHE A 51 -8.16 6.83 8.75
CA PHE A 51 -6.78 6.41 8.56
C PHE A 51 -5.89 7.63 8.58
N ASN A 52 -5.02 7.75 9.58
CA ASN A 52 -4.10 8.86 9.73
C ASN A 52 -2.67 8.34 9.76
N LYS A 53 -1.85 8.83 8.84
CA LYS A 53 -0.42 8.59 8.86
C LYS A 53 0.20 9.40 10.00
N VAL A 54 0.99 8.76 10.85
CA VAL A 54 1.64 9.41 11.99
C VAL A 54 3.10 9.72 11.66
N ALA A 55 3.87 8.70 11.31
CA ALA A 55 5.28 8.84 10.96
C ALA A 55 5.69 7.70 10.04
N CYS A 56 6.71 7.92 9.22
CA CYS A 56 7.39 6.85 8.52
C CYS A 56 8.90 7.07 8.57
N LYS A 57 9.62 5.96 8.48
CA LYS A 57 11.08 5.94 8.32
C LYS A 57 11.44 4.87 7.30
N ALA A 58 12.49 5.11 6.53
CA ALA A 58 13.03 4.06 5.67
C ALA A 58 13.38 2.83 6.53
N ALA A 59 12.96 1.64 6.08
CA ALA A 59 13.34 0.40 6.74
C ALA A 59 14.84 0.16 6.52
N THR A 60 15.55 -0.19 7.59
CA THR A 60 17.02 -0.29 7.58
C THR A 60 17.53 -1.65 7.10
N ASP A 61 16.72 -2.68 7.29
CA ASP A 61 17.05 -4.10 7.08
C ASP A 61 16.42 -4.69 5.82
N ARG A 62 15.46 -3.97 5.19
CA ARG A 62 14.67 -4.45 4.07
C ARG A 62 14.05 -3.30 3.28
N PRO A 63 13.70 -3.46 1.99
CA PRO A 63 13.09 -2.40 1.20
C PRO A 63 11.77 -1.90 1.79
N GLY A 64 11.49 -0.61 1.60
CA GLY A 64 10.25 0.05 2.01
C GLY A 64 10.40 1.00 3.19
N TYR A 65 9.26 1.40 3.75
CA TYR A 65 9.15 2.30 4.90
C TYR A 65 8.44 1.61 6.05
N MET A 66 9.00 1.68 7.24
CA MET A 66 8.29 1.37 8.48
C MET A 66 7.47 2.60 8.86
N CYS A 67 6.15 2.45 8.92
CA CYS A 67 5.23 3.52 9.21
C CYS A 67 4.36 3.22 10.42
N ASP A 68 4.16 4.24 11.23
CA ASP A 68 3.17 4.31 12.29
C ASP A 68 1.95 5.06 11.76
N PHE A 69 0.76 4.53 12.03
CA PHE A 69 -0.49 5.11 11.58
C PHE A 69 -1.63 4.76 12.54
N PHE A 70 -2.62 5.63 12.64
CA PHE A 70 -3.88 5.34 13.30
C PHE A 70 -4.88 4.77 12.29
N ALA A 71 -5.63 3.74 12.69
CA ALA A 71 -6.73 3.20 11.91
C ALA A 71 -7.98 3.00 12.78
N ASP A 72 -9.13 3.51 12.29
CA ASP A 72 -10.47 3.10 12.71
C ASP A 72 -11.11 2.32 11.56
N ALA A 73 -11.34 1.03 11.76
CA ALA A 73 -11.90 0.14 10.76
C ALA A 73 -12.88 -0.88 11.37
N ASN A 74 -13.97 -1.14 10.65
CA ASN A 74 -14.88 -2.24 10.90
C ASN A 74 -14.51 -3.40 9.97
N ILE A 75 -14.37 -4.59 10.51
CA ILE A 75 -14.02 -5.80 9.76
C ILE A 75 -15.02 -6.88 10.13
N THR A 76 -15.59 -7.56 9.14
CA THR A 76 -16.42 -8.74 9.42
C THR A 76 -15.61 -9.98 9.12
N ILE A 77 -15.44 -10.85 10.11
CA ILE A 77 -14.75 -12.14 9.95
C ILE A 77 -15.82 -13.24 9.94
N GLU A 78 -15.74 -14.14 8.97
CA GLU A 78 -16.75 -15.18 8.70
C GLU A 78 -17.20 -15.96 9.94
N LEU A 79 -16.25 -16.33 10.80
CA LEU A 79 -16.50 -17.17 11.98
C LEU A 79 -16.51 -16.39 13.30
N LEU A 80 -16.11 -15.12 13.30
CA LEU A 80 -16.00 -14.29 14.51
C LEU A 80 -16.96 -13.10 14.52
N GLY A 81 -17.66 -12.84 13.42
CA GLY A 81 -18.56 -11.71 13.29
C GLY A 81 -17.84 -10.36 13.15
N PRO A 82 -18.54 -9.25 13.42
CA PRO A 82 -17.99 -7.90 13.33
C PRO A 82 -16.90 -7.64 14.38
N GLN A 83 -15.81 -7.05 13.93
CA GLN A 83 -14.64 -6.65 14.72
C GLN A 83 -14.38 -5.18 14.47
N LYS A 84 -13.99 -4.45 15.52
CA LYS A 84 -13.60 -3.05 15.41
C LYS A 84 -12.12 -2.89 15.74
N ILE A 85 -11.38 -2.32 14.81
CA ILE A 85 -10.03 -1.82 15.05
C ILE A 85 -10.14 -0.33 15.27
N ARG A 86 -9.63 0.17 16.39
CA ARG A 86 -9.47 1.61 16.63
C ARG A 86 -8.23 1.83 17.48
N ARG A 87 -7.07 1.89 16.83
CA ARG A 87 -5.78 2.00 17.51
C ARG A 87 -4.69 2.50 16.58
N ASN A 88 -3.57 2.90 17.18
CA ASN A 88 -2.31 3.06 16.47
C ASN A 88 -1.77 1.68 16.09
N LEU A 89 -1.29 1.57 14.86
CA LEU A 89 -0.70 0.40 14.25
C LEU A 89 0.65 0.78 13.66
N SER A 90 1.52 -0.21 13.57
CA SER A 90 2.82 -0.07 12.92
C SER A 90 2.97 -1.19 11.89
N GLY A 91 3.57 -0.86 10.76
CA GLY A 91 3.86 -1.86 9.74
C GLY A 91 4.75 -1.34 8.63
N ARG A 92 5.14 -2.24 7.75
CA ARG A 92 5.99 -1.91 6.61
C ARG A 92 5.15 -1.72 5.35
N PHE A 93 5.43 -0.65 4.64
CA PHE A 93 4.93 -0.38 3.30
C PHE A 93 6.07 -0.47 2.30
N PHE A 94 5.93 -1.30 1.26
CA PHE A 94 7.00 -1.58 0.29
C PHE A 94 6.41 -1.85 -1.09
N ALA A 95 7.16 -1.58 -2.16
CA ALA A 95 6.74 -1.96 -3.50
C ALA A 95 6.81 -3.48 -3.66
N ASP A 96 5.75 -4.09 -4.18
CA ASP A 96 5.71 -5.49 -4.56
C ASP A 96 6.35 -5.71 -5.95
N LYS A 97 6.23 -6.94 -6.47
CA LYS A 97 6.84 -7.36 -7.74
C LYS A 97 6.29 -6.57 -8.95
N ASP A 98 5.06 -6.08 -8.82
CA ASP A 98 4.35 -5.32 -9.85
C ASP A 98 4.52 -3.80 -9.66
N GLY A 99 5.30 -3.39 -8.65
CA GLY A 99 5.53 -1.99 -8.29
C GLY A 99 4.38 -1.37 -7.50
N ALA A 100 3.37 -2.15 -7.09
CA ALA A 100 2.28 -1.68 -6.26
C ALA A 100 2.68 -1.64 -4.78
N LEU A 101 2.14 -0.69 -4.01
CA LEU A 101 2.45 -0.60 -2.58
C LEU A 101 1.78 -1.75 -1.82
N ALA A 102 2.56 -2.61 -1.19
CA ALA A 102 2.12 -3.67 -0.30
C ALA A 102 2.29 -3.26 1.17
N PHE A 103 1.46 -3.85 2.04
CA PHE A 103 1.53 -3.68 3.48
C PHE A 103 1.87 -5.02 4.16
N ALA A 104 2.74 -4.97 5.16
CA ALA A 104 2.98 -6.07 6.09
C ALA A 104 2.94 -5.55 7.53
N PRO A 105 2.17 -6.17 8.45
CA PRO A 105 2.15 -5.76 9.84
C PRO A 105 3.53 -5.92 10.48
N ASP A 106 3.87 -5.07 11.46
CA ASP A 106 5.07 -5.27 12.28
C ASP A 106 4.82 -6.48 13.20
N SER A 107 5.58 -7.56 13.00
CA SER A 107 5.44 -8.81 13.75
C SER A 107 6.11 -8.78 15.12
N ARG A 108 6.62 -7.62 15.57
CA ARG A 108 7.20 -7.41 16.91
C ARG A 108 6.12 -7.16 17.98
N GLY A 109 5.03 -7.90 17.89
CA GLY A 109 4.01 -7.98 18.95
C GLY A 109 4.49 -8.86 20.11
#